data_AF-A0A5Q4EEA3-F1
#
_entry.id   AF-A0A5Q4EEA3-F1
#
_cell.length_a   1.000
_cell.length_b   1.000
_cell.length_c   1.000
_cell.angle_alpha   90.00
_cell.angle_beta   90.00
_cell.angle_gamma   90.00
#
_symmetry.space_group_name_H-M   'P 1'
#
loop_
_entity.id
_entity.type
_entity.pdbx_description
1 polymer ?
#
loop_
_entity_poly.entity_id
_entity_poly.type
_entity_poly.pdbx_seq_one_letter_code
_entity_poly.pdbx_strand_id
1 'polypeptide(L)'
;MCPPASTWPCRRLGRLSHCRVWCRTRYRSSDFPGPLYVSQPLAMTTQPHAPSPRSIASRWVKIALVVVLAALATVAIGPAYLSGQWPWVNPPQVAQIDQLRTLQDQGLALPGWQLTAVGPIPVNRQTWTMADYRADSTAAAAPGQQFALLLRPQPWHSNQPQLEWLDLAGSQSWQIESRQRLKVAAPSGAGPVQARFFRAWGNRQSFAVVQWYAIPSGGHPSPSHWFWANQWSQLTQRQITPWVAVSLLIPMPPLAAIADYQPLALALTELVQQQLTTTVFD
;
A
#
# COMPACT_ATOMS: atom_id res chain seq x y z
N MET A 1 -26.52 -36.49 23.76
CA MET A 1 -27.18 -37.65 23.11
C MET A 1 -28.49 -37.16 22.54
N CYS A 2 -28.53 -36.97 21.21
CA CYS A 2 -29.73 -36.63 20.45
C CYS A 2 -30.02 -37.79 19.49
N PRO A 3 -31.28 -38.15 19.24
CA PRO A 3 -31.62 -39.21 18.31
C PRO A 3 -31.57 -38.72 16.84
N PRO A 4 -31.39 -39.64 15.86
CA PRO A 4 -31.26 -39.29 14.44
C PRO A 4 -32.55 -39.53 13.63
N ALA A 5 -32.42 -39.30 12.32
CA ALA A 5 -33.38 -39.42 11.20
C ALA A 5 -34.08 -38.09 10.86
N SER A 6 -34.20 -37.65 9.61
CA SER A 6 -34.06 -38.33 8.33
C SER A 6 -33.83 -37.30 7.20
N THR A 7 -33.13 -37.77 6.18
CA THR A 7 -32.93 -37.15 4.87
C THR A 7 -34.21 -37.20 4.02
N TRP A 8 -34.62 -36.09 3.39
CA TRP A 8 -35.27 -36.11 2.07
C TRP A 8 -34.90 -34.84 1.25
N PRO A 9 -34.77 -34.96 -0.09
CA PRO A 9 -34.23 -33.92 -0.96
C PRO A 9 -35.34 -33.02 -1.52
N CYS A 10 -35.10 -31.71 -1.62
CA CYS A 10 -36.00 -30.80 -2.33
C CYS A 10 -35.34 -30.23 -3.60
N ARG A 11 -35.95 -30.61 -4.72
CA ARG A 11 -35.72 -30.12 -6.08
C ARG A 11 -35.92 -28.62 -6.21
N ARG A 12 -35.20 -28.08 -7.21
CA ARG A 12 -35.39 -26.78 -7.87
C ARG A 12 -36.85 -26.53 -8.26
N LEU A 13 -37.36 -25.38 -7.86
CA LEU A 13 -38.25 -24.43 -8.55
C LEU A 13 -38.21 -23.17 -7.65
N GLY A 14 -37.67 -22.03 -8.09
CA GLY A 14 -38.30 -21.17 -9.08
C GLY A 14 -39.19 -20.14 -8.37
N ARG A 15 -38.61 -18.96 -8.05
CA ARG A 15 -39.27 -17.72 -7.58
C ARG A 15 -40.04 -17.76 -6.25
N LEU A 16 -39.52 -17.05 -5.25
CA LEU A 16 -40.09 -15.81 -4.68
C LEU A 16 -39.45 -15.49 -3.32
N SER A 17 -39.45 -14.20 -3.01
CA SER A 17 -39.64 -13.61 -1.68
C SER A 17 -38.63 -13.89 -0.55
N HIS A 18 -37.97 -12.80 -0.16
CA HIS A 18 -37.61 -12.40 1.19
C HIS A 18 -38.04 -13.35 2.33
N CYS A 19 -37.06 -13.91 3.04
CA CYS A 19 -37.21 -14.34 4.43
C CYS A 19 -36.07 -13.73 5.26
N ARG A 20 -36.36 -12.56 5.86
CA ARG A 20 -35.58 -12.03 6.99
C ARG A 20 -36.02 -12.80 8.24
N VAL A 21 -35.13 -13.58 8.82
CA VAL A 21 -35.32 -14.15 10.16
C VAL A 21 -34.60 -13.26 11.15
N TRP A 22 -35.37 -12.45 11.85
CA TRP A 22 -34.96 -11.63 12.99
C TRP A 22 -35.12 -12.47 14.25
N CYS A 23 -34.02 -12.98 14.80
CA CYS A 23 -34.05 -13.67 16.09
C CYS A 23 -33.97 -12.62 17.20
N ARG A 24 -35.11 -12.41 17.87
CA ARG A 24 -35.33 -11.44 18.95
C ARG A 24 -35.19 -12.17 20.28
N THR A 25 -34.03 -12.12 20.92
CA THR A 25 -33.84 -12.74 22.23
C THR A 25 -34.37 -11.82 23.32
N ARG A 26 -35.48 -12.25 23.92
CA ARG A 26 -36.17 -11.67 25.07
C ARG A 26 -35.62 -12.36 26.32
N TYR A 27 -34.96 -11.64 27.24
CA TYR A 27 -34.58 -12.21 28.54
C TYR A 27 -35.48 -11.65 29.64
N ARG A 28 -36.11 -12.58 30.36
CA ARG A 28 -37.11 -12.38 31.42
C ARG A 28 -36.45 -12.69 32.77
N SER A 29 -36.83 -11.89 33.75
CA SER A 29 -36.53 -11.89 35.19
C SER A 29 -36.72 -13.23 35.94
N SER A 30 -35.88 -13.48 36.95
CA SER A 30 -36.25 -13.66 38.39
C SER A 30 -35.11 -14.30 39.19
N ASP A 31 -34.67 -13.69 40.31
CA ASP A 31 -34.74 -14.27 41.68
C ASP A 31 -33.91 -13.49 42.73
N PHE A 32 -34.56 -13.28 43.89
CA PHE A 32 -34.13 -12.59 45.12
C PHE A 32 -33.98 -13.63 46.26
N PRO A 33 -33.20 -13.36 47.34
CA PRO A 33 -33.73 -12.75 48.60
C PRO A 33 -32.71 -11.78 49.28
N GLY A 34 -33.01 -10.59 49.84
CA GLY A 34 -33.74 -10.25 51.10
C GLY A 34 -32.80 -10.29 52.34
N PRO A 35 -32.92 -9.49 53.44
CA PRO A 35 -33.64 -8.22 53.75
C PRO A 35 -32.66 -7.11 54.31
N LEU A 36 -33.02 -5.84 54.51
CA LEU A 36 -33.75 -5.28 55.66
C LEU A 36 -34.06 -3.80 55.41
N TYR A 37 -35.27 -3.42 55.81
CA TYR A 37 -35.83 -2.08 55.76
C TYR A 37 -35.08 -1.10 56.67
N VAL A 38 -34.67 0.05 56.12
CA VAL A 38 -34.58 1.32 56.86
C VAL A 38 -35.37 2.35 56.06
N SER A 39 -36.49 2.76 56.64
CA SER A 39 -37.38 3.81 56.17
C SER A 39 -36.70 5.18 56.28
N GLN A 40 -36.51 5.86 55.15
CA GLN A 40 -36.21 7.30 55.10
C GLN A 40 -37.31 8.04 54.32
N PRO A 41 -37.77 9.19 54.82
CA PRO A 41 -38.86 9.95 54.22
C PRO A 41 -38.45 10.60 52.90
N LEU A 42 -39.40 10.65 51.95
CA LEU A 42 -39.30 11.41 50.71
C LEU A 42 -39.01 12.89 51.00
N ALA A 43 -37.79 13.33 50.72
CA ALA A 43 -37.52 14.72 50.39
C ALA A 43 -37.60 14.84 48.85
N MET A 44 -38.69 15.39 48.37
CA MET A 44 -38.87 15.76 46.96
C MET A 44 -38.05 17.03 46.71
N THR A 45 -36.75 16.89 46.48
CA THR A 45 -35.90 17.97 45.99
C THR A 45 -35.98 18.00 44.47
N THR A 46 -36.79 18.91 43.94
CA THR A 46 -36.60 19.45 42.59
C THR A 46 -35.16 19.91 42.45
N GLN A 47 -34.34 19.17 41.70
CA GLN A 47 -33.01 19.64 41.31
C GLN A 47 -33.19 20.74 40.26
N PRO A 48 -32.70 21.97 40.50
CA PRO A 48 -32.53 22.93 39.43
C PRO A 48 -31.42 22.42 38.52
N HIS A 49 -31.74 22.14 37.26
CA HIS A 49 -30.74 21.83 36.26
C HIS A 49 -29.95 23.12 36.01
N ALA A 50 -28.78 23.22 36.63
CA ALA A 50 -27.88 24.35 36.41
C ALA A 50 -27.49 24.35 34.92
N PRO A 51 -27.72 25.46 34.18
CA PRO A 51 -27.20 25.56 32.83
C PRO A 51 -25.68 25.48 32.93
N SER A 52 -25.09 24.46 32.30
CA SER A 52 -23.65 24.35 32.17
C SER A 52 -23.12 25.65 31.57
N PRO A 53 -22.17 26.35 32.22
CA PRO A 53 -21.66 27.60 31.69
C PRO A 53 -20.94 27.28 30.39
N ARG A 54 -21.57 27.63 29.25
CA ARG A 54 -20.87 27.68 27.96
C ARG A 54 -19.75 28.71 28.14
N SER A 55 -18.55 28.20 28.39
CA SER A 55 -17.42 29.02 28.79
C SER A 55 -17.15 30.08 27.73
N ILE A 56 -17.11 31.34 28.16
CA ILE A 56 -16.69 32.50 27.34
C ILE A 56 -15.31 32.25 26.73
N ALA A 57 -14.47 31.45 27.42
CA ALA A 57 -13.21 30.91 26.91
C ALA A 57 -13.38 30.20 25.55
N SER A 58 -14.46 29.46 25.32
CA SER A 58 -14.70 28.80 24.03
C SER A 58 -14.94 29.80 22.88
N ARG A 59 -15.49 30.99 23.16
CA ARG A 59 -15.74 32.02 22.14
C ARG A 59 -14.45 32.73 21.76
N TRP A 60 -13.59 33.04 22.73
CA TRP A 60 -12.27 33.63 22.48
C TRP A 60 -11.31 32.64 21.82
N VAL A 61 -11.34 31.36 22.20
CA VAL A 61 -10.59 30.30 21.50
C VAL A 61 -11.04 30.17 20.05
N LYS A 62 -12.36 30.23 19.78
CA LYS A 62 -12.89 30.23 18.41
C LYS A 62 -12.44 31.46 17.63
N ILE A 63 -12.48 32.65 18.23
CA ILE A 63 -12.02 33.89 17.58
C ILE A 63 -10.51 33.82 17.30
N ALA A 64 -9.70 33.41 18.27
CA ALA A 64 -8.26 33.26 18.11
C ALA A 64 -7.94 32.23 17.00
N LEU A 65 -8.64 31.10 16.98
CA LEU A 65 -8.50 30.09 15.92
C LEU A 65 -8.84 30.67 14.55
N VAL A 66 -9.94 31.42 14.42
CA VAL A 66 -10.34 32.06 13.16
C VAL A 66 -9.29 33.07 12.70
N VAL A 67 -8.77 33.88 13.62
CA VAL A 67 -7.73 34.87 13.29
C VAL A 67 -6.44 34.18 12.83
N VAL A 68 -6.01 33.12 13.50
CA VAL A 68 -4.83 32.34 13.11
C VAL A 68 -5.04 31.68 11.74
N LEU A 69 -6.19 31.05 11.50
CA LEU A 69 -6.50 30.45 10.20
C LEU A 69 -6.56 31.50 9.08
N ALA A 70 -7.12 32.68 9.36
CA ALA A 70 -7.18 33.79 8.42
C ALA A 70 -5.77 34.31 8.09
N ALA A 71 -4.90 34.45 9.09
CA ALA A 71 -3.51 34.84 8.89
C ALA A 71 -2.72 33.80 8.07
N LEU A 72 -2.94 32.50 8.31
CA LEU A 72 -2.32 31.44 7.50
C LEU A 72 -2.83 31.46 6.05
N ALA A 73 -4.12 31.71 5.85
CA ALA A 73 -4.72 31.81 4.51
C ALA A 73 -4.17 33.00 3.72
N THR A 74 -3.99 34.18 4.34
CA THR A 74 -3.42 35.35 3.66
C THR A 74 -1.96 35.15 3.29
N VAL A 75 -1.17 34.48 4.13
CA VAL A 75 0.23 34.13 3.80
C VAL A 75 0.30 33.12 2.66
N ALA A 76 -0.62 32.13 2.63
CA ALA A 76 -0.62 31.08 1.61
C ALA A 76 -1.16 31.54 0.25
N ILE A 77 -2.21 32.35 0.24
CA ILE A 77 -2.94 32.73 -0.99
C ILE A 77 -2.54 34.13 -1.48
N GLY A 78 -2.09 35.01 -0.58
CA GLY A 78 -1.73 36.40 -0.89
C GLY A 78 -0.71 36.54 -2.03
N PRO A 79 0.41 35.80 -2.01
CA PRO A 79 1.40 35.87 -3.09
C PRO A 79 0.83 35.44 -4.45
N ALA A 80 -0.01 34.40 -4.47
CA ALA A 80 -0.63 33.89 -5.71
C ALA A 80 -1.65 34.87 -6.30
N TYR A 81 -2.40 35.56 -5.43
CA TYR A 81 -3.36 36.57 -5.86
C TYR A 81 -2.67 37.81 -6.47
N LEU A 82 -1.52 38.21 -5.92
CA LEU A 82 -0.75 39.37 -6.40
C LEU A 82 0.12 39.04 -7.62
N SER A 83 0.69 37.84 -7.68
CA SER A 83 1.58 37.43 -8.80
C SER A 83 0.84 36.82 -9.98
N GLY A 84 -0.44 36.45 -9.84
CA GLY A 84 -1.20 35.72 -10.85
C GLY A 84 -0.71 34.29 -11.10
N GLN A 85 0.33 33.85 -10.39
CA GLN A 85 0.93 32.53 -10.50
C GLN A 85 0.22 31.57 -9.55
N TRP A 86 -0.94 31.09 -9.97
CA TRP A 86 -1.65 30.08 -9.21
C TRP A 86 -0.93 28.72 -9.31
N PRO A 87 -0.89 27.93 -8.22
CA PRO A 87 -0.28 26.60 -8.21
C PRO A 87 -0.85 25.64 -9.27
N TRP A 88 -2.11 25.84 -9.69
CA TRP A 88 -2.77 25.04 -10.72
C TRP A 88 -2.49 25.50 -12.16
N VAL A 89 -1.83 26.65 -12.36
CA VAL A 89 -1.43 27.13 -13.70
C VAL A 89 -0.17 26.41 -14.18
N ASN A 90 0.77 26.14 -13.28
CA ASN A 90 1.99 25.37 -13.56
C ASN A 90 2.07 24.19 -12.58
N PRO A 91 1.34 23.09 -12.84
CA PRO A 91 1.43 21.93 -11.97
C PRO A 91 2.87 21.42 -11.95
N PRO A 92 3.38 21.01 -10.77
CA PRO A 92 4.73 20.48 -10.66
C PRO A 92 4.87 19.27 -11.58
N GLN A 93 5.98 19.20 -12.30
CA GLN A 93 6.26 18.12 -13.24
C GLN A 93 7.18 17.08 -12.58
N VAL A 94 7.19 15.89 -13.17
CA VAL A 94 8.19 14.86 -12.89
C VAL A 94 9.33 15.09 -13.87
N ALA A 95 10.52 15.42 -13.38
CA ALA A 95 11.65 15.74 -14.24
C ALA A 95 12.09 14.54 -15.09
N GLN A 96 11.91 13.32 -14.59
CA GLN A 96 12.42 12.09 -15.18
C GLN A 96 11.37 11.29 -15.98
N ILE A 97 10.35 11.94 -16.54
CA ILE A 97 9.23 11.23 -17.20
C ILE A 97 9.67 10.46 -18.45
N ASP A 98 10.65 10.98 -19.19
CA ASP A 98 11.15 10.35 -20.42
C ASP A 98 12.02 9.12 -20.11
N GLN A 99 12.79 9.17 -19.03
CA GLN A 99 13.55 8.04 -18.48
C GLN A 99 12.59 6.94 -18.01
N LEU A 100 11.51 7.32 -17.33
CA LEU A 100 10.46 6.38 -16.89
C LEU A 100 9.76 5.69 -18.08
N ARG A 101 9.54 6.41 -19.20
CA ARG A 101 9.00 5.83 -20.42
C ARG A 101 10.00 4.89 -21.10
N THR A 102 11.27 5.29 -21.16
CA THR A 102 12.35 4.44 -21.69
C THR A 102 12.47 3.14 -20.90
N LEU A 103 12.39 3.20 -19.56
CA LEU A 103 12.35 2.04 -18.68
C LEU A 103 11.14 1.14 -18.99
N GLN A 104 9.99 1.72 -19.31
CA GLN A 104 8.80 0.98 -19.68
C GLN A 104 8.98 0.21 -20.98
N ASP A 105 9.65 0.80 -21.98
CA ASP A 105 9.80 0.20 -23.30
C ASP A 105 10.97 -0.79 -23.39
N GLN A 106 12.10 -0.47 -22.74
CA GLN A 106 13.36 -1.21 -22.88
C GLN A 106 13.67 -2.14 -21.69
N GLY A 107 13.00 -1.96 -20.55
CA GLY A 107 13.35 -2.63 -19.30
C GLY A 107 14.60 -2.04 -18.65
N LEU A 108 15.17 -2.75 -17.67
CA LEU A 108 16.32 -2.28 -16.89
C LEU A 108 17.57 -3.10 -17.22
N ALA A 109 18.67 -2.48 -17.62
CA ALA A 109 19.93 -3.20 -17.79
C ALA A 109 20.54 -3.52 -16.41
N LEU A 110 20.92 -4.78 -16.18
CA LEU A 110 21.45 -5.25 -14.90
C LEU A 110 22.85 -5.85 -15.09
N PRO A 111 23.90 -5.31 -14.46
CA PRO A 111 25.25 -5.87 -14.53
C PRO A 111 25.31 -7.34 -14.11
N GLY A 112 25.95 -8.17 -14.92
CA GLY A 112 26.06 -9.63 -14.70
C GLY A 112 24.81 -10.42 -15.08
N TRP A 113 23.76 -9.77 -15.58
CA TRP A 113 22.52 -10.43 -15.99
C TRP A 113 22.17 -10.08 -17.43
N GLN A 114 22.07 -11.10 -18.27
CA GLN A 114 21.63 -10.94 -19.64
C GLN A 114 20.11 -10.84 -19.70
N LEU A 115 19.62 -9.78 -20.32
CA LEU A 115 18.21 -9.56 -20.64
C LEU A 115 17.81 -10.46 -21.81
N THR A 116 16.98 -11.47 -21.55
CA THR A 116 16.58 -12.46 -22.58
C THR A 116 15.26 -12.14 -23.26
N ALA A 117 14.35 -11.47 -22.55
CA ALA A 117 13.07 -11.03 -23.11
C ALA A 117 12.58 -9.78 -22.39
N VAL A 118 11.91 -8.89 -23.12
CA VAL A 118 11.17 -7.76 -22.57
C VAL A 118 9.86 -7.62 -23.32
N GLY A 119 8.78 -7.37 -22.58
CA GLY A 119 7.50 -7.05 -23.20
C GLY A 119 6.48 -6.46 -22.24
N PRO A 120 5.48 -5.75 -22.76
CA PRO A 120 4.38 -5.24 -21.96
C PRO A 120 3.41 -6.37 -21.57
N ILE A 121 2.97 -6.38 -20.32
CA ILE A 121 1.89 -7.25 -19.83
C ILE A 121 0.77 -6.40 -19.20
N PRO A 122 -0.50 -6.62 -19.57
CA PRO A 122 -1.62 -5.92 -18.95
C PRO A 122 -1.98 -6.58 -17.61
N VAL A 123 -1.96 -5.82 -16.52
CA VAL A 123 -2.43 -6.24 -15.19
C VAL A 123 -3.43 -5.22 -14.67
N ASN A 124 -4.68 -5.63 -14.44
CA ASN A 124 -5.75 -4.77 -13.91
C ASN A 124 -5.86 -3.40 -14.64
N ARG A 125 -5.88 -3.41 -15.99
CA ARG A 125 -5.91 -2.21 -16.85
C ARG A 125 -4.68 -1.30 -16.75
N GLN A 126 -3.60 -1.76 -16.16
CA GLN A 126 -2.32 -1.08 -16.08
C GLN A 126 -1.28 -1.86 -16.88
N THR A 127 -0.45 -1.16 -17.64
CA THR A 127 0.64 -1.78 -18.40
C THR A 127 1.86 -1.92 -17.51
N TRP A 128 2.33 -3.15 -17.36
CA TRP A 128 3.58 -3.50 -16.73
C TRP A 128 4.59 -3.90 -17.79
N THR A 129 5.86 -3.73 -17.49
CA THR A 129 6.95 -4.26 -18.30
C THR A 129 7.48 -5.51 -17.60
N MET A 130 7.40 -6.65 -18.28
CA MET A 130 8.01 -7.89 -17.82
C MET A 130 9.32 -8.09 -18.56
N ALA A 131 10.38 -8.29 -17.80
CA ALA A 131 11.73 -8.51 -18.30
C ALA A 131 12.29 -9.81 -17.69
N ASP A 132 12.74 -10.72 -18.54
CA ASP A 132 13.35 -11.99 -18.12
C ASP A 132 14.88 -11.87 -18.18
N TYR A 133 15.54 -12.32 -17.12
CA TYR A 133 16.99 -12.25 -16.98
C TYR A 133 17.58 -13.64 -16.77
N ARG A 134 18.78 -13.82 -17.33
CA ARG A 134 19.62 -15.00 -17.13
C ARG A 134 20.97 -14.58 -16.57
N ALA A 135 21.45 -15.29 -15.56
CA ALA A 135 22.76 -15.04 -14.95
C ALA A 135 23.87 -15.31 -15.97
N ASP A 136 24.74 -14.32 -16.16
CA ASP A 136 26.00 -14.46 -16.89
C ASP A 136 27.09 -15.02 -15.97
N SER A 137 28.28 -15.28 -16.53
CA SER A 137 29.43 -15.79 -15.78
C SER A 137 29.94 -14.84 -14.69
N THR A 138 29.52 -13.57 -14.70
CA THR A 138 29.91 -12.53 -13.74
C THR A 138 28.84 -12.24 -12.69
N ALA A 139 27.67 -12.87 -12.75
CA ALA A 139 26.62 -12.69 -11.74
C ALA A 139 27.04 -13.27 -10.39
N ALA A 140 26.59 -12.61 -9.31
CA ALA A 140 26.60 -13.15 -7.95
C ALA A 140 25.49 -14.22 -7.73
N ALA A 141 25.24 -15.06 -8.74
CA ALA A 141 24.24 -16.12 -8.74
C ALA A 141 24.80 -17.37 -9.43
N ALA A 142 24.15 -18.52 -9.24
CA ALA A 142 24.57 -19.75 -9.92
C ALA A 142 24.46 -19.58 -11.46
N PRO A 143 25.43 -20.09 -12.24
CA PRO A 143 25.37 -20.04 -13.70
C PRO A 143 24.07 -20.65 -14.23
N GLY A 144 23.36 -19.91 -15.09
CA GLY A 144 22.07 -20.34 -15.63
C GLY A 144 20.86 -20.08 -14.73
N GLN A 145 21.03 -19.46 -13.56
CA GLN A 145 19.93 -18.94 -12.76
C GLN A 145 19.12 -17.92 -13.58
N GLN A 146 17.80 -17.94 -13.43
CA GLN A 146 16.89 -17.02 -14.10
C GLN A 146 15.99 -16.33 -13.08
N PHE A 147 15.51 -15.15 -13.44
CA PHE A 147 14.41 -14.48 -12.74
C PHE A 147 13.66 -13.56 -13.70
N ALA A 148 12.42 -13.24 -13.35
CA ALA A 148 11.64 -12.24 -14.05
C ALA A 148 11.50 -10.99 -13.18
N LEU A 149 11.56 -9.83 -13.80
CA LEU A 149 11.39 -8.52 -13.19
C LEU A 149 10.18 -7.85 -13.82
N LEU A 150 9.21 -7.50 -12.98
CA LEU A 150 8.07 -6.71 -13.38
C LEU A 150 8.27 -5.28 -12.89
N LEU A 151 8.22 -4.34 -13.82
CA LEU A 151 8.32 -2.92 -13.58
C LEU A 151 7.04 -2.22 -13.96
N ARG A 152 6.62 -1.28 -13.11
CA ARG A 152 5.58 -0.32 -13.43
C ARG A 152 6.06 1.08 -13.07
N PRO A 153 6.70 1.79 -14.01
CA PRO A 153 7.04 3.19 -13.81
C PRO A 153 5.78 4.05 -13.74
N GLN A 154 5.92 5.22 -13.14
CA GLN A 154 4.88 6.26 -13.15
C GLN A 154 4.56 6.68 -14.60
N PRO A 155 3.32 6.50 -15.07
CA PRO A 155 2.99 6.74 -16.48
C PRO A 155 2.84 8.22 -16.84
N TRP A 156 2.44 9.05 -15.88
CA TRP A 156 2.26 10.50 -16.08
C TRP A 156 2.47 11.27 -14.79
N HIS A 157 2.71 12.58 -14.90
CA HIS A 157 3.02 13.47 -13.78
C HIS A 157 2.00 13.43 -12.64
N SER A 158 0.70 13.27 -12.95
CA SER A 158 -0.38 13.21 -11.95
C SER A 158 -0.62 11.83 -11.35
N ASN A 159 0.01 10.76 -11.88
CA ASN A 159 -0.24 9.41 -11.42
C ASN A 159 0.46 9.10 -10.10
N GLN A 160 -0.34 8.69 -9.12
CA GLN A 160 0.14 8.25 -7.82
C GLN A 160 0.32 6.72 -7.82
N PRO A 161 1.14 6.17 -6.90
CA PRO A 161 1.22 4.74 -6.67
C PRO A 161 -0.13 4.25 -6.14
N GLN A 162 -0.90 3.61 -7.01
CA GLN A 162 -2.22 3.04 -6.70
C GLN A 162 -2.18 1.51 -6.59
N LEU A 163 -1.00 0.91 -6.70
CA LEU A 163 -0.91 -0.54 -6.80
C LEU A 163 -1.20 -1.19 -5.45
N GLU A 164 -2.32 -1.88 -5.38
CA GLU A 164 -2.50 -2.90 -4.37
C GLU A 164 -1.76 -4.14 -4.86
N TRP A 165 -0.66 -4.50 -4.19
CA TRP A 165 0.13 -5.71 -4.49
C TRP A 165 -0.71 -6.99 -4.60
N LEU A 166 -1.94 -6.97 -4.07
CA LEU A 166 -2.96 -8.01 -4.21
C LEU A 166 -3.41 -8.20 -5.67
N ASP A 167 -3.45 -7.15 -6.49
CA ASP A 167 -3.88 -7.20 -7.89
C ASP A 167 -2.94 -8.03 -8.76
N LEU A 168 -1.62 -7.88 -8.54
CA LEU A 168 -0.59 -8.72 -9.18
C LEU A 168 -0.81 -10.19 -8.84
N ALA A 169 -0.98 -10.49 -7.54
CA ALA A 169 -1.21 -11.85 -7.08
C ALA A 169 -2.51 -12.44 -7.65
N GLY A 170 -3.59 -11.65 -7.71
CA GLY A 170 -4.85 -12.05 -8.32
C GLY A 170 -4.74 -12.32 -9.81
N SER A 171 -4.06 -11.45 -10.57
CA SER A 171 -3.87 -11.61 -12.02
C SER A 171 -3.08 -12.87 -12.38
N GLN A 172 -2.16 -13.28 -11.51
CA GLN A 172 -1.33 -14.47 -11.68
C GLN A 172 -1.89 -15.70 -10.95
N SER A 173 -3.07 -15.59 -10.33
CA SER A 173 -3.73 -16.64 -9.54
C SER A 173 -2.83 -17.22 -8.43
N TRP A 174 -2.01 -16.39 -7.81
CA TRP A 174 -1.09 -16.81 -6.75
C TRP A 174 -1.79 -16.95 -5.42
N GLN A 175 -1.41 -17.98 -4.68
CA GLN A 175 -1.58 -17.99 -3.24
C GLN A 175 -0.26 -17.57 -2.59
N ILE A 176 -0.36 -16.82 -1.49
CA ILE A 176 0.80 -16.24 -0.82
C ILE A 176 1.03 -16.94 0.51
N GLU A 177 2.26 -17.41 0.73
CA GLU A 177 2.73 -18.03 1.96
C GLU A 177 3.96 -17.28 2.51
N SER A 178 4.15 -17.30 3.83
CA SER A 178 5.37 -16.82 4.53
C SER A 178 5.77 -15.38 4.20
N ARG A 179 4.98 -14.41 4.67
CA ARG A 179 5.28 -12.98 4.49
C ARG A 179 6.39 -12.52 5.43
N GLN A 180 7.53 -12.19 4.86
CA GLN A 180 8.69 -11.59 5.50
C GLN A 180 8.95 -10.18 4.94
N ARG A 181 9.81 -9.43 5.63
CA ARG A 181 10.31 -8.14 5.13
C ARG A 181 11.81 -8.26 4.88
N LEU A 182 12.23 -7.90 3.68
CA LEU A 182 13.64 -7.70 3.37
C LEU A 182 14.00 -6.25 3.66
N LYS A 183 15.15 -6.05 4.27
CA LYS A 183 15.75 -4.74 4.50
C LYS A 183 17.11 -4.76 3.87
N VAL A 184 17.32 -3.88 2.90
CA VAL A 184 18.60 -3.64 2.26
C VAL A 184 19.08 -2.28 2.79
N ALA A 185 20.25 -2.27 3.42
CA ALA A 185 20.90 -1.03 3.80
C ALA A 185 21.19 -0.20 2.53
N ALA A 186 21.19 1.12 2.65
CA ALA A 186 21.38 2.05 1.52
C ALA A 186 22.42 1.53 0.51
N PRO A 187 21.98 1.02 -0.66
CA PRO A 187 22.88 0.57 -1.71
C PRO A 187 23.83 1.71 -2.08
N SER A 188 25.02 1.42 -2.60
CA SER A 188 25.96 2.48 -3.02
C SER A 188 25.28 3.47 -3.97
N GLY A 189 25.07 4.71 -3.51
CA GLY A 189 24.38 5.78 -4.27
C GLY A 189 22.85 5.79 -4.18
N ALA A 190 22.21 4.81 -3.53
CA ALA A 190 20.75 4.75 -3.37
C ALA A 190 20.30 4.73 -1.89
N GLY A 191 19.06 5.16 -1.63
CA GLY A 191 18.48 5.12 -0.29
C GLY A 191 18.13 3.70 0.20
N PRO A 192 17.89 3.51 1.51
CA PRO A 192 17.56 2.20 2.08
C PRO A 192 16.27 1.64 1.48
N VAL A 193 16.22 0.31 1.31
CA VAL A 193 15.06 -0.38 0.71
C VAL A 193 14.45 -1.33 1.73
N GLN A 194 13.13 -1.18 1.91
CA GLN A 194 12.30 -2.20 2.52
C GLN A 194 11.43 -2.83 1.44
N ALA A 195 11.41 -4.16 1.39
CA ALA A 195 10.61 -4.90 0.43
C ALA A 195 9.81 -6.00 1.12
N ARG A 196 8.66 -6.34 0.55
CA ARG A 196 7.92 -7.54 0.94
C ARG A 196 8.61 -8.72 0.29
N PHE A 197 8.82 -9.78 1.07
CA PHE A 197 9.36 -11.03 0.57
C PHE A 197 8.46 -12.15 0.99
N PHE A 198 7.99 -12.93 0.03
CA PHE A 198 7.07 -14.01 0.30
C PHE A 198 7.13 -15.05 -0.79
N ARG A 199 6.62 -16.22 -0.44
CA ARG A 199 6.47 -17.31 -1.38
C ARG A 199 5.12 -17.18 -2.07
N ALA A 200 5.11 -17.26 -3.39
CA ALA A 200 3.91 -17.36 -4.18
C ALA A 200 3.88 -18.73 -4.87
N TRP A 201 2.75 -19.43 -4.83
CA TRP A 201 2.56 -20.61 -5.67
C TRP A 201 1.41 -20.38 -6.65
N GLY A 202 1.65 -20.73 -7.91
CA GLY A 202 0.63 -20.85 -8.94
C GLY A 202 0.36 -22.31 -9.29
N ASN A 203 -0.45 -22.54 -10.32
CA ASN A 203 -0.87 -23.89 -10.71
C ASN A 203 0.26 -24.77 -11.26
N ARG A 204 1.39 -24.19 -11.68
CA ARG A 204 2.49 -24.93 -12.34
C ARG A 204 3.87 -24.66 -11.74
N GLN A 205 4.07 -23.54 -11.05
CA GLN A 205 5.38 -23.09 -10.57
C GLN A 205 5.25 -22.33 -9.25
N SER A 206 6.31 -22.39 -8.43
CA SER A 206 6.46 -21.57 -7.22
C SER A 206 7.50 -20.49 -7.46
N PHE A 207 7.30 -19.34 -6.83
CA PHE A 207 8.18 -18.18 -6.94
C PHE A 207 8.49 -17.62 -5.56
N ALA A 208 9.74 -17.20 -5.37
CA ALA A 208 10.09 -16.26 -4.32
C ALA A 208 9.89 -14.84 -4.88
N VAL A 209 8.99 -14.08 -4.26
CA VAL A 209 8.54 -12.79 -4.77
C VAL A 209 9.06 -11.67 -3.88
N VAL A 210 9.66 -10.64 -4.48
CA VAL A 210 10.11 -9.42 -3.79
C VAL A 210 9.39 -8.20 -4.35
N GLN A 211 8.76 -7.39 -3.50
CA GLN A 211 7.93 -6.26 -3.93
C GLN A 211 8.17 -4.98 -3.14
N TRP A 212 8.39 -3.87 -3.84
CA TRP A 212 8.48 -2.53 -3.27
C TRP A 212 8.23 -1.44 -4.31
N TYR A 213 7.98 -0.22 -3.84
CA TYR A 213 8.06 0.98 -4.68
C TYR A 213 9.44 1.60 -4.53
N ALA A 214 10.14 1.76 -5.65
CA ALA A 214 11.40 2.48 -5.74
C ALA A 214 11.13 3.98 -5.97
N ILE A 215 11.81 4.81 -5.20
CA ILE A 215 11.82 6.28 -5.29
C ILE A 215 13.28 6.77 -5.14
N PRO A 216 13.63 8.02 -5.49
CA PRO A 216 15.01 8.50 -5.39
C PRO A 216 15.62 8.36 -3.99
N SER A 217 14.80 8.54 -2.93
CA SER A 217 15.25 8.46 -1.54
C SER A 217 15.28 7.03 -0.95
N GLY A 218 15.03 5.98 -1.74
CA GLY A 218 15.04 4.59 -1.30
C GLY A 218 13.82 3.79 -1.77
N GLY A 219 13.42 2.78 -1.00
CA GLY A 219 12.34 1.88 -1.41
C GLY A 219 11.44 1.43 -0.26
N HIS A 220 10.13 1.34 -0.51
CA HIS A 220 9.17 0.89 0.50
C HIS A 220 7.92 0.26 -0.14
N PRO A 221 7.29 -0.78 0.45
CA PRO A 221 6.12 -1.40 -0.16
C PRO A 221 4.80 -0.62 0.06
N SER A 222 4.75 0.30 1.02
CA SER A 222 3.57 1.13 1.26
C SER A 222 3.58 2.41 0.41
N PRO A 223 2.50 2.74 -0.32
CA PRO A 223 2.36 4.00 -1.04
C PRO A 223 2.46 5.24 -0.14
N SER A 224 2.14 5.11 1.14
CA SER A 224 2.20 6.22 2.11
C SER A 224 3.61 6.81 2.24
N HIS A 225 4.66 6.00 2.02
CA HIS A 225 6.03 6.48 2.06
C HIS A 225 6.33 7.43 0.89
N TRP A 226 5.89 7.07 -0.32
CA TRP A 226 5.95 7.97 -1.48
C TRP A 226 5.12 9.23 -1.24
N PHE A 227 3.93 9.12 -0.67
CA PHE A 227 3.07 10.28 -0.42
C PHE A 227 3.81 11.36 0.39
N TRP A 228 4.44 10.97 1.51
CA TRP A 228 5.18 11.91 2.34
C TRP A 228 6.43 12.47 1.65
N ALA A 229 7.20 11.62 0.95
CA ALA A 229 8.34 12.06 0.16
C ALA A 229 7.92 13.11 -0.89
N ASN A 230 6.80 12.86 -1.57
CA ASN A 230 6.25 13.74 -2.60
C ASN A 230 5.71 15.05 -2.04
N GLN A 231 5.08 15.05 -0.85
CA GLN A 231 4.67 16.31 -0.19
C GLN A 231 5.88 17.16 0.16
N TRP A 232 6.93 16.54 0.71
CA TRP A 232 8.15 17.25 1.06
C TRP A 232 8.88 17.82 -0.16
N SER A 233 8.99 17.04 -1.24
CA SER A 233 9.59 17.47 -2.51
C SER A 233 8.79 18.61 -3.16
N GLN A 234 7.46 18.56 -3.15
CA GLN A 234 6.64 19.67 -3.65
C GLN A 234 6.82 20.95 -2.84
N LEU A 235 6.94 20.86 -1.52
CA LEU A 235 7.16 22.02 -0.65
C LEU A 235 8.56 22.62 -0.82
N THR A 236 9.59 21.78 -0.94
CA THR A 236 10.99 22.23 -0.94
C THR A 236 11.50 22.54 -2.34
N GLN A 237 11.18 21.69 -3.31
CA GLN A 237 11.76 21.68 -4.66
C GLN A 237 10.73 21.98 -5.75
N ARG A 238 9.43 22.05 -5.42
CA ARG A 238 8.32 22.24 -6.38
C ARG A 238 8.30 21.20 -7.51
N GLN A 239 8.69 19.97 -7.19
CA GLN A 239 8.73 18.84 -8.13
C GLN A 239 7.92 17.66 -7.58
N ILE A 240 7.47 16.80 -8.49
CA ILE A 240 6.83 15.52 -8.14
C ILE A 240 7.89 14.44 -8.04
N THR A 241 7.87 13.67 -6.96
CA THR A 241 8.80 12.56 -6.77
C THR A 241 8.43 11.41 -7.72
N PRO A 242 9.34 10.98 -8.62
CA PRO A 242 9.08 9.83 -9.49
C PRO A 242 8.99 8.55 -8.67
N TRP A 243 8.24 7.57 -9.18
CA TRP A 243 8.13 6.25 -8.57
C TRP A 243 8.11 5.14 -9.60
N VAL A 244 8.61 3.96 -9.20
CA VAL A 244 8.54 2.72 -9.97
C VAL A 244 8.08 1.60 -9.05
N ALA A 245 7.00 0.91 -9.39
CA ALA A 245 6.62 -0.33 -8.71
C ALA A 245 7.48 -1.48 -9.24
N VAL A 246 8.11 -2.22 -8.32
CA VAL A 246 9.05 -3.29 -8.65
C VAL A 246 8.53 -4.59 -8.06
N SER A 247 8.50 -5.65 -8.86
CA SER A 247 8.18 -7.01 -8.43
C SER A 247 9.15 -8.01 -9.07
N LEU A 248 10.03 -8.58 -8.26
CA LEU A 248 10.93 -9.67 -8.66
C LEU A 248 10.24 -11.01 -8.48
N LEU A 249 10.42 -11.90 -9.47
CA LEU A 249 9.92 -13.27 -9.48
C LEU A 249 11.10 -14.21 -9.68
N ILE A 250 11.50 -14.88 -8.61
CA ILE A 250 12.60 -15.86 -8.65
C ILE A 250 11.98 -17.26 -8.66
N PRO A 251 12.13 -18.04 -9.75
CA PRO A 251 11.64 -19.40 -9.82
C PRO A 251 12.25 -20.26 -8.72
N MET A 252 11.41 -21.02 -8.02
CA MET A 252 11.83 -21.96 -6.97
C MET A 252 11.06 -23.28 -7.01
N PRO A 253 11.65 -24.39 -6.55
CA PRO A 253 10.93 -25.65 -6.37
C PRO A 253 9.77 -25.53 -5.37
N PRO A 254 8.70 -26.32 -5.52
CA PRO A 254 7.52 -26.26 -4.67
C PRO A 254 7.74 -26.80 -3.25
N LEU A 255 8.90 -27.36 -2.93
CA LEU A 255 9.23 -27.83 -1.58
C LEU A 255 10.44 -27.10 -0.98
N ALA A 256 11.04 -26.17 -1.73
CA ALA A 256 12.21 -25.43 -1.25
C ALA A 256 11.80 -24.39 -0.21
N ALA A 257 12.70 -24.11 0.75
CA ALA A 257 12.48 -23.09 1.75
C ALA A 257 12.73 -21.71 1.15
N ILE A 258 11.86 -20.73 1.45
CA ILE A 258 12.03 -19.37 0.97
C ILE A 258 13.33 -18.71 1.49
N ALA A 259 13.79 -19.14 2.66
CA ALA A 259 15.03 -18.65 3.28
C ALA A 259 16.27 -18.90 2.42
N ASP A 260 16.30 -19.98 1.64
CA ASP A 260 17.42 -20.33 0.75
C ASP A 260 17.59 -19.29 -0.37
N TYR A 261 16.50 -18.60 -0.73
CA TYR A 261 16.46 -17.57 -1.77
C TYR A 261 16.66 -16.15 -1.22
N GLN A 262 16.69 -15.98 0.10
CA GLN A 262 16.86 -14.67 0.73
C GLN A 262 18.18 -13.96 0.31
N PRO A 263 19.35 -14.62 0.25
CA PRO A 263 20.60 -13.96 -0.16
C PRO A 263 20.53 -13.43 -1.59
N LEU A 264 19.99 -14.24 -2.52
CA LEU A 264 19.79 -13.84 -3.91
C LEU A 264 18.79 -12.68 -4.02
N ALA A 265 17.68 -12.74 -3.27
CA ALA A 265 16.69 -11.69 -3.22
C ALA A 265 17.27 -10.36 -2.72
N LEU A 266 18.14 -10.38 -1.70
CA LEU A 266 18.85 -9.19 -1.21
C LEU A 266 19.76 -8.61 -2.29
N ALA A 267 20.61 -9.44 -2.90
CA ALA A 267 21.53 -9.00 -3.95
C ALA A 267 20.81 -8.39 -5.17
N LEU A 268 19.72 -9.03 -5.62
CA LEU A 268 18.91 -8.51 -6.72
C LEU A 268 18.19 -7.20 -6.35
N THR A 269 17.69 -7.09 -5.13
CA THR A 269 17.01 -5.86 -4.66
C THR A 269 17.99 -4.69 -4.63
N GLU A 270 19.21 -4.93 -4.11
CA GLU A 270 20.29 -3.93 -4.09
C GLU A 270 20.66 -3.48 -5.51
N LEU A 271 20.90 -4.45 -6.41
CA LEU A 271 21.28 -4.19 -7.80
C LEU A 271 20.20 -3.42 -8.57
N VAL A 272 18.93 -3.85 -8.46
CA VAL A 272 17.81 -3.19 -9.13
C VAL A 272 17.61 -1.78 -8.60
N GLN A 273 17.67 -1.58 -7.29
CA GLN A 273 17.54 -0.23 -6.71
C GLN A 273 18.69 0.67 -7.18
N GLN A 274 19.92 0.17 -7.17
CA GLN A 274 21.08 0.93 -7.62
C GLN A 274 20.93 1.34 -9.09
N GLN A 275 20.55 0.41 -9.97
CA GLN A 275 20.37 0.72 -11.39
C GLN A 275 19.19 1.67 -11.63
N LEU A 276 18.08 1.54 -10.89
CA LEU A 276 16.99 2.50 -10.98
C LEU A 276 17.41 3.91 -10.55
N THR A 277 18.22 4.03 -9.49
CA THR A 277 18.75 5.34 -9.11
C THR A 277 19.60 5.94 -10.21
N THR A 278 20.60 5.20 -10.70
CA THR A 278 21.57 5.71 -11.69
C THR A 278 20.97 5.98 -13.08
N THR A 279 19.98 5.21 -13.51
CA THR A 279 19.43 5.32 -14.88
C THR A 279 18.14 6.13 -14.97
N VAL A 280 17.37 6.21 -13.87
CA VAL A 280 16.03 6.80 -13.89
C VAL A 280 15.90 7.99 -12.95
N PHE A 281 16.56 7.99 -11.79
CA PHE A 281 16.36 9.03 -10.78
C PHE A 281 17.44 10.10 -10.72
N ASP A 282 18.65 9.80 -11.21
CA ASP A 282 19.79 10.73 -11.33
C ASP A 282 19.70 11.65 -12.56
#